data_AF-A0A7Y3V530-F1
#
_entry.id   AF-A0A7Y3V530-F1
#
_cell.length_a   1.000
_cell.length_b   1.000
_cell.length_c   1.000
_cell.angle_alpha   90.00
_cell.angle_beta   90.00
_cell.angle_gamma   90.00
#
_symmetry.space_group_name_H-M   'P 1'
#
loop_
_entity.id
_entity.type
_entity.pdbx_description
1 polymer ?
#
loop_
_entity_poly.entity_id
_entity_poly.type
_entity_poly.pdbx_seq_one_letter_code
_entity_poly.pdbx_strand_id
1 'polypeptide(L)'
;MISATDITNTIDELDVLFNANPAQATYYSKLALLELCGWLELTMDCIIEDCSTTKLTSASNIKFVKDTVIGSTYGFHYDQHFRPMLMKMIGLIKLEQIESGLSTSGDLNRLESTLGTLYQARKRAAHTNIDGTTLTYEAPSKIKFYLTTLFPILQQYEAQLQAI
;
A
#
# COMPACT_ATOMS: atom_id res chain seq x y z
N MET A 1 -3.46 10.26 6.51
CA MET A 1 -3.66 8.99 5.78
C MET A 1 -5.13 8.78 5.42
N ILE A 2 -5.42 8.10 4.31
CA ILE A 2 -6.79 7.71 3.92
C ILE A 2 -7.34 6.65 4.89
N SER A 3 -8.61 6.76 5.26
CA SER A 3 -9.28 5.73 6.08
C SER A 3 -9.28 4.38 5.37
N ALA A 4 -9.12 3.29 6.14
CA ALA A 4 -9.31 1.94 5.62
C ALA A 4 -10.78 1.50 5.57
N THR A 5 -11.73 2.32 6.05
CA THR A 5 -13.15 1.96 6.09
C THR A 5 -13.70 1.61 4.71
N ASP A 6 -13.48 2.47 3.72
CA ASP A 6 -14.06 2.30 2.38
C ASP A 6 -13.50 1.05 1.70
N ILE A 7 -12.17 0.87 1.72
CA ILE A 7 -11.54 -0.34 1.15
C ILE A 7 -11.94 -1.61 1.90
N THR A 8 -12.14 -1.55 3.22
CA THR A 8 -12.61 -2.70 4.00
C THR A 8 -14.01 -3.09 3.56
N ASN A 9 -14.92 -2.12 3.41
CA ASN A 9 -16.29 -2.35 2.95
C ASN A 9 -16.29 -2.95 1.53
N THR A 10 -15.48 -2.40 0.63
CA THR A 10 -15.34 -2.93 -0.74
C THR A 10 -14.84 -4.37 -0.74
N ILE A 11 -13.79 -4.70 0.04
CA ILE A 11 -13.28 -6.08 0.12
C ILE A 11 -14.32 -7.02 0.74
N ASP A 12 -15.09 -6.56 1.73
CA ASP A 12 -16.14 -7.36 2.38
C ASP A 12 -17.30 -7.66 1.42
N GLU A 13 -17.71 -6.68 0.62
CA GLU A 13 -18.70 -6.89 -0.44
C GLU A 13 -18.19 -7.89 -1.48
N LEU A 14 -16.93 -7.78 -1.90
CA LEU A 14 -16.31 -8.70 -2.84
C LEU A 14 -16.18 -10.12 -2.28
N ASP A 15 -15.96 -10.27 -0.97
CA ASP A 15 -15.92 -11.57 -0.30
C ASP A 15 -17.31 -12.23 -0.29
N VAL A 16 -18.36 -11.46 -0.02
CA VAL A 16 -19.74 -11.96 -0.13
C VAL A 16 -20.05 -12.42 -1.56
N LEU A 17 -19.71 -11.60 -2.57
CA LEU A 17 -19.94 -11.93 -3.98
C LEU A 17 -19.13 -13.14 -4.44
N PHE A 18 -17.88 -13.27 -4.00
CA PHE A 18 -17.00 -14.40 -4.26
C PHE A 18 -17.62 -15.72 -3.78
N ASN A 19 -18.15 -15.73 -2.55
CA ASN A 19 -18.75 -16.92 -1.97
C ASN A 19 -20.13 -17.25 -2.58
N ALA A 20 -20.90 -16.23 -2.96
CA ALA A 20 -22.24 -16.41 -3.54
C ALA A 20 -22.21 -16.85 -5.01
N ASN A 21 -21.16 -16.51 -5.77
CA ASN A 21 -21.11 -16.71 -7.22
C ASN A 21 -19.82 -17.43 -7.68
N PRO A 22 -19.71 -18.75 -7.49
CA PRO A 22 -18.49 -19.51 -7.83
C PRO A 22 -18.02 -19.35 -9.28
N ALA A 23 -18.96 -19.20 -10.23
CA ALA A 23 -18.65 -19.01 -11.65
C ALA A 23 -17.90 -17.69 -11.94
N GLN A 24 -18.03 -16.70 -11.06
CA GLN A 24 -17.39 -15.39 -11.18
C GLN A 24 -16.33 -15.13 -10.09
N ALA A 25 -16.05 -16.10 -9.23
CA ALA A 25 -15.13 -15.98 -8.10
C ALA A 25 -13.76 -15.40 -8.50
N THR A 26 -13.20 -15.84 -9.63
CA THR A 26 -11.92 -15.34 -10.16
C THR A 26 -11.95 -13.83 -10.45
N TYR A 27 -13.07 -13.29 -10.93
CA TYR A 27 -13.23 -11.85 -11.18
C TYR A 27 -13.22 -11.06 -9.87
N TYR A 28 -13.95 -11.54 -8.85
CA TYR A 28 -14.01 -10.88 -7.55
C TYR A 28 -12.67 -10.91 -6.82
N SER A 29 -11.93 -12.03 -6.88
CA SER A 29 -10.56 -12.11 -6.38
C SER A 29 -9.62 -11.14 -7.07
N LYS A 30 -9.67 -11.07 -8.40
CA LYS A 30 -8.84 -10.15 -9.18
C LYS A 30 -9.15 -8.69 -8.84
N LEU A 31 -10.44 -8.35 -8.72
CA LEU A 31 -10.89 -7.01 -8.35
C LEU A 31 -10.44 -6.64 -6.93
N ALA A 32 -10.63 -7.52 -5.95
CA ALA A 32 -10.21 -7.27 -4.57
C ALA A 32 -8.70 -6.98 -4.47
N LEU A 33 -7.89 -7.74 -5.22
CA LEU A 33 -6.46 -7.49 -5.32
C LEU A 33 -6.15 -6.10 -5.91
N LEU A 34 -6.83 -5.70 -6.99
CA LEU A 34 -6.64 -4.39 -7.62
C LEU A 34 -7.04 -3.24 -6.70
N GLU A 35 -8.18 -3.35 -6.02
CA GLU A 35 -8.67 -2.35 -5.06
C GLU A 35 -7.68 -2.15 -3.91
N LEU A 36 -7.19 -3.24 -3.29
CA LEU A 36 -6.18 -3.12 -2.22
C LEU A 36 -4.88 -2.49 -2.74
N CYS A 37 -4.43 -2.90 -3.92
CA CYS A 37 -3.22 -2.36 -4.53
C CYS A 37 -3.32 -0.86 -4.82
N GLY A 38 -4.46 -0.39 -5.34
CA GLY A 38 -4.72 1.03 -5.58
C GLY A 38 -4.81 1.80 -4.27
N TRP A 39 -5.50 1.25 -3.27
CA TRP A 39 -5.59 1.84 -1.94
C TRP A 39 -4.21 1.99 -1.28
N LEU A 40 -3.32 0.99 -1.41
CA LEU A 40 -1.96 1.06 -0.85
C LEU A 40 -1.13 2.18 -1.49
N GLU A 41 -1.21 2.32 -2.81
CA GLU A 41 -0.51 3.36 -3.57
C GLU A 41 -0.97 4.76 -3.09
N LEU A 42 -2.28 5.00 -3.07
CA LEU A 42 -2.86 6.25 -2.58
C LEU A 42 -2.52 6.52 -1.10
N THR A 43 -2.54 5.50 -0.27
CA THR A 43 -2.24 5.63 1.16
C THR A 43 -0.80 6.06 1.40
N MET A 44 0.15 5.46 0.68
CA MET A 44 1.57 5.84 0.77
C MET A 44 1.79 7.28 0.30
N ASP A 45 1.16 7.68 -0.79
CA ASP A 45 1.21 9.06 -1.29
C ASP A 45 0.68 10.05 -0.25
N CYS A 46 -0.47 9.75 0.35
CA CYS A 46 -1.05 10.59 1.40
C CYS A 46 -0.14 10.70 2.64
N ILE A 47 0.53 9.62 3.06
CA ILE A 47 1.47 9.68 4.21
C ILE A 47 2.59 10.69 3.94
N ILE A 48 3.14 10.70 2.71
CA ILE A 48 4.18 11.64 2.30
C ILE A 48 3.61 13.06 2.18
N GLU A 49 2.43 13.23 1.58
CA GLU A 49 1.77 14.53 1.44
C GLU A 49 1.44 15.15 2.81
N ASP A 50 0.88 14.38 3.72
CA ASP A 50 0.53 14.81 5.09
C ASP A 50 1.78 15.20 5.88
N CYS A 51 2.88 14.45 5.75
CA CYS A 51 4.15 14.83 6.35
C CYS A 51 4.68 16.15 5.75
N SER A 52 4.61 16.29 4.42
CA SER A 52 5.11 17.48 3.72
C SER A 52 4.35 18.75 4.11
N THR A 53 3.02 18.69 4.15
CA THR A 53 2.15 19.84 4.46
C THR A 53 2.21 20.24 5.93
N THR A 54 2.53 19.29 6.81
CA THR A 54 2.67 19.55 8.25
C THR A 54 4.06 20.10 8.61
N LYS A 55 5.12 19.64 7.92
CA LYS A 55 6.51 19.93 8.30
C LYS A 55 7.17 21.03 7.45
N LEU A 56 6.73 21.23 6.22
CA LEU A 56 7.28 22.26 5.34
C LEU A 56 6.41 23.52 5.39
N THR A 57 7.07 24.68 5.49
CA THR A 57 6.39 26.00 5.47
C THR A 57 6.38 26.63 4.08
N SER A 58 7.38 26.31 3.25
CA SER A 58 7.50 26.86 1.90
C SER A 58 6.57 26.17 0.93
N ALA A 59 5.64 26.92 0.34
CA ALA A 59 4.72 26.41 -0.68
C ALA A 59 5.45 25.82 -1.91
N SER A 60 6.61 26.36 -2.26
CA SER A 60 7.43 25.81 -3.36
C SER A 60 7.99 24.42 -3.03
N ASN A 61 8.36 24.17 -1.76
CA ASN A 61 8.83 22.86 -1.33
C ASN A 61 7.69 21.84 -1.24
N ILE A 62 6.52 22.25 -0.72
CA ILE A 62 5.32 21.39 -0.72
C ILE A 62 4.95 20.99 -2.15
N LYS A 63 4.97 21.95 -3.08
CA LYS A 63 4.74 21.69 -4.51
C LYS A 63 5.79 20.75 -5.10
N PHE A 64 7.06 20.94 -4.77
CA PHE A 64 8.13 20.04 -5.21
C PHE A 64 7.90 18.60 -4.74
N VAL A 65 7.48 18.40 -3.47
CA VAL A 65 7.15 17.07 -2.96
C VAL A 65 6.01 16.45 -3.76
N LYS A 66 4.92 17.18 -3.94
CA LYS A 66 3.75 16.69 -4.70
C LYS A 66 4.11 16.31 -6.13
N ASP A 67 4.81 17.18 -6.84
CA ASP A 67 5.06 17.03 -8.28
C ASP A 67 6.23 16.06 -8.56
N THR A 68 7.25 16.02 -7.69
CA THR A 68 8.55 15.37 -7.97
C THR A 68 8.88 14.19 -7.04
N VAL A 69 8.32 14.15 -5.83
CA VAL A 69 8.51 13.00 -4.93
C VAL A 69 7.37 12.01 -5.14
N ILE A 70 6.14 12.48 -5.02
CA ILE A 70 4.92 11.67 -5.19
C ILE A 70 4.65 11.44 -6.69
N GLY A 71 4.48 12.51 -7.47
CA GLY A 71 4.09 12.43 -8.88
C GLY A 71 5.04 11.67 -9.82
N SER A 72 6.28 11.40 -9.40
CA SER A 72 7.25 10.58 -10.15
C SER A 72 7.23 9.09 -9.80
N THR A 73 6.46 8.70 -8.78
CA THR A 73 6.47 7.36 -8.20
C THR A 73 5.16 6.67 -8.56
N TYR A 74 5.25 5.47 -9.15
CA TYR A 74 4.08 4.69 -9.57
C TYR A 74 4.17 3.28 -9.03
N GLY A 75 3.35 2.97 -8.03
CA GLY A 75 3.34 1.69 -7.33
C GLY A 75 3.65 1.80 -5.84
N PHE A 76 3.55 0.66 -5.16
CA PHE A 76 3.57 0.57 -3.70
C PHE A 76 4.64 -0.41 -3.16
N HIS A 77 5.53 -0.93 -4.01
CA HIS A 77 6.62 -1.77 -3.51
C HIS A 77 7.53 -0.96 -2.59
N TYR A 78 7.89 -1.52 -1.43
CA TYR A 78 8.66 -0.82 -0.40
C TYR A 78 9.97 -0.23 -0.93
N ASP A 79 10.91 -1.07 -1.36
CA ASP A 79 12.25 -0.62 -1.79
C ASP A 79 12.26 0.24 -3.06
N GLN A 80 11.30 0.02 -3.95
CA GLN A 80 11.29 0.65 -5.27
C GLN A 80 10.51 1.96 -5.30
N HIS A 81 9.55 2.15 -4.38
CA HIS A 81 8.61 3.28 -4.42
C HIS A 81 8.56 4.00 -3.06
N PHE A 82 8.09 3.33 -2.01
CA PHE A 82 7.82 4.00 -0.74
C PHE A 82 9.10 4.46 -0.03
N ARG A 83 10.11 3.58 0.07
CA ARG A 83 11.38 3.87 0.73
C ARG A 83 12.14 5.03 0.04
N PRO A 84 12.26 5.09 -1.30
CA PRO A 84 12.79 6.27 -1.99
C PRO A 84 12.03 7.57 -1.69
N MET A 85 10.70 7.54 -1.59
CA MET A 85 9.92 8.73 -1.21
C MET A 85 10.27 9.19 0.21
N LEU A 86 10.33 8.27 1.17
CA LEU A 86 10.76 8.56 2.54
C LEU A 86 12.17 9.15 2.59
N MET A 87 13.12 8.55 1.86
CA MET A 87 14.50 9.06 1.80
C MET A 87 14.57 10.50 1.25
N LYS A 88 13.79 10.82 0.22
CA LYS A 88 13.71 12.18 -0.33
C LYS A 88 13.09 13.17 0.67
N MET A 89 12.15 12.72 1.50
CA MET A 89 11.43 13.56 2.46
C MET A 89 12.22 13.83 3.75
N ILE A 90 12.77 12.79 4.38
CA ILE A 90 13.34 12.88 5.73
C ILE A 90 14.84 12.57 5.78
N GLY A 91 15.42 12.14 4.66
CA GLY A 91 16.81 11.71 4.58
C GLY A 91 17.04 10.32 5.17
N LEU A 92 18.19 9.72 4.81
CA LEU A 92 18.51 8.34 5.18
C LEU A 92 18.70 8.13 6.69
N ILE A 93 19.31 9.11 7.40
CA ILE A 93 19.57 8.99 8.84
C ILE A 93 18.27 8.86 9.63
N LYS A 94 17.26 9.68 9.32
CA LYS A 94 15.96 9.62 10.02
C LYS A 94 15.17 8.39 9.64
N LEU A 95 15.24 8.00 8.37
CA LEU A 95 14.61 6.77 7.91
C LEU A 95 15.18 5.55 8.62
N GLU A 96 16.51 5.45 8.79
CA GLU A 96 17.15 4.35 9.51
C GLU A 96 16.69 4.25 10.96
N GLN A 97 16.46 5.38 11.64
CA GLN A 97 15.93 5.40 13.01
C GLN A 97 14.51 4.82 13.08
N ILE A 98 13.65 5.17 12.13
CA ILE A 98 12.28 4.64 12.01
C ILE A 98 12.30 3.15 11.65
N GLU A 99 13.09 2.78 10.64
CA GLU A 99 13.26 1.39 10.18
C GLU A 99 13.79 0.48 11.30
N SER A 100 14.73 0.97 12.12
CA SER A 100 15.27 0.21 13.25
C SER A 100 14.23 -0.09 14.34
N GLY A 101 13.35 0.88 14.62
CA GLY A 101 12.24 0.69 15.56
C GLY A 101 11.27 -0.40 15.09
N LEU A 102 10.89 -0.35 13.81
CA LEU A 102 9.99 -1.33 13.17
C LEU A 102 10.65 -2.69 12.92
N SER A 103 11.97 -2.72 12.75
CA SER A 103 12.74 -3.96 12.62
C SER A 103 12.72 -4.76 13.93
N THR A 104 12.76 -4.06 15.07
CA THR A 104 12.75 -4.69 16.39
C THR A 104 11.43 -5.43 16.67
N SER A 105 10.30 -4.90 16.20
CA SER A 105 9.00 -5.57 16.29
C SER A 105 8.77 -6.63 15.20
N GLY A 106 9.61 -6.65 14.15
CA GLY A 106 9.43 -7.49 12.96
C GLY A 106 8.42 -6.93 11.96
N ASP A 107 7.87 -5.75 12.21
CA ASP A 107 6.85 -5.13 11.34
C ASP A 107 7.44 -4.68 10.01
N LEU A 108 8.71 -4.24 9.98
CA LEU A 108 9.37 -3.87 8.73
C LEU A 108 9.45 -5.07 7.77
N ASN A 109 9.92 -6.22 8.25
CA ASN A 109 9.98 -7.46 7.46
C ASN A 109 8.60 -7.87 6.97
N ARG A 110 7.56 -7.71 7.81
CA ARG A 110 6.18 -8.04 7.45
C ARG A 110 5.64 -7.09 6.38
N LEU A 111 5.94 -5.81 6.47
CA LEU A 111 5.59 -4.79 5.48
C LEU A 111 6.24 -5.12 4.14
N GLU A 112 7.57 -5.27 4.10
CA GLU A 112 8.34 -5.55 2.89
C GLU A 112 7.86 -6.82 2.19
N SER A 113 7.76 -7.93 2.92
CA SER A 113 7.33 -9.21 2.38
C SER A 113 5.89 -9.18 1.84
N THR A 114 4.98 -8.52 2.56
CA THR A 114 3.57 -8.43 2.16
C THR A 114 3.40 -7.53 0.94
N LEU A 115 4.04 -6.35 0.92
CA LEU A 115 4.02 -5.45 -0.24
C LEU A 115 4.67 -6.10 -1.47
N GLY A 116 5.79 -6.79 -1.29
CA GLY A 116 6.43 -7.55 -2.36
C GLY A 116 5.50 -8.63 -2.95
N THR A 117 4.80 -9.37 -2.08
CA THR A 117 3.82 -10.38 -2.49
C THR A 117 2.67 -9.77 -3.30
N LEU A 118 2.06 -8.71 -2.78
CA LEU A 118 0.95 -8.01 -3.46
C LEU A 118 1.40 -7.38 -4.78
N TYR A 119 2.60 -6.82 -4.84
CA TYR A 119 3.15 -6.23 -6.06
C TYR A 119 3.31 -7.29 -7.16
N GLN A 120 3.86 -8.46 -6.83
CA GLN A 120 3.96 -9.56 -7.79
C GLN A 120 2.59 -10.11 -8.20
N ALA A 121 1.64 -10.21 -7.25
CA ALA A 121 0.28 -10.63 -7.54
C ALA A 121 -0.42 -9.66 -8.51
N ARG A 122 -0.34 -8.34 -8.27
CA ARG A 122 -0.86 -7.29 -9.18
C ARG A 122 -0.23 -7.39 -10.55
N LYS A 123 1.10 -7.51 -10.61
CA LYS A 123 1.84 -7.62 -11.87
C LYS A 123 1.39 -8.85 -12.67
N ARG A 124 1.15 -9.98 -12.01
CA ARG A 124 0.59 -11.16 -12.66
C ARG A 124 -0.83 -10.88 -13.18
N ALA A 125 -1.70 -10.35 -12.32
CA ALA A 125 -3.09 -10.03 -12.66
C ALA A 125 -3.21 -9.09 -13.87
N ALA A 126 -2.32 -8.11 -14.00
CA ALA A 126 -2.29 -7.16 -15.13
C ALA A 126 -1.85 -7.81 -16.45
N HIS A 127 -1.03 -8.88 -16.40
CA HIS A 127 -0.48 -9.52 -17.59
C HIS A 127 -1.20 -10.82 -17.99
N THR A 128 -2.29 -11.17 -17.31
CA THR A 128 -3.05 -12.41 -17.59
C THR A 128 -4.53 -12.13 -17.78
N ASN A 129 -5.09 -12.68 -18.86
CA ASN A 129 -6.53 -12.72 -19.09
C ASN A 129 -7.17 -13.86 -18.31
N ILE A 130 -8.44 -13.68 -17.92
CA ILE A 130 -9.19 -14.68 -17.14
C ILE A 130 -9.59 -15.88 -18.03
N ASP A 131 -9.79 -15.65 -19.33
CA ASP A 131 -10.19 -16.70 -20.26
C ASP A 131 -9.10 -17.77 -20.47
N GLY A 132 -9.45 -19.03 -20.19
CA GLY A 132 -8.62 -20.19 -20.49
C GLY A 132 -7.47 -20.46 -19.50
N THR A 133 -7.42 -19.77 -18.36
CA THR A 133 -6.35 -19.97 -17.37
C THR A 133 -6.83 -20.70 -16.12
N THR A 134 -6.06 -21.69 -15.64
CA THR A 134 -6.22 -22.31 -14.31
C THR A 134 -5.64 -21.42 -13.20
N LEU A 135 -5.63 -20.10 -13.39
CA LEU A 135 -5.02 -19.15 -12.46
C LEU A 135 -5.95 -18.91 -11.27
N THR A 136 -5.53 -19.40 -10.12
CA THR A 136 -6.13 -19.05 -8.83
C THR A 136 -5.52 -17.75 -8.32
N TYR A 137 -6.35 -16.72 -8.22
CA TYR A 137 -6.03 -15.52 -7.43
C TYR A 137 -6.40 -15.79 -5.96
N GLU A 138 -5.78 -15.05 -5.06
CA GLU A 138 -6.13 -15.10 -3.63
C GLU A 138 -7.60 -14.72 -3.42
N ALA A 139 -8.28 -15.40 -2.50
CA ALA A 139 -9.66 -15.06 -2.15
C ALA A 139 -9.74 -13.66 -1.51
N PRO A 140 -10.87 -12.94 -1.63
CA PRO A 140 -11.04 -11.63 -1.00
C PRO A 140 -10.79 -11.65 0.53
N SER A 141 -11.19 -12.71 1.22
CA SER A 141 -10.83 -12.94 2.64
C SER A 141 -9.31 -12.89 2.92
N LYS A 142 -8.47 -13.38 2.00
CA LYS A 142 -7.00 -13.28 2.11
C LYS A 142 -6.51 -11.87 1.80
N ILE A 143 -7.13 -11.19 0.84
CA ILE A 143 -6.87 -9.76 0.58
C ILE A 143 -7.20 -8.91 1.81
N LYS A 144 -8.32 -9.19 2.49
CA LYS A 144 -8.69 -8.56 3.76
C LYS A 144 -7.62 -8.79 4.83
N PHE A 145 -7.10 -10.02 4.94
CA PHE A 145 -6.01 -10.32 5.86
C PHE A 145 -4.75 -9.48 5.58
N TYR A 146 -4.41 -9.25 4.31
CA TYR A 146 -3.29 -8.36 3.98
C TYR A 146 -3.57 -6.91 4.40
N LEU A 147 -4.78 -6.40 4.16
CA LEU A 147 -5.17 -5.06 4.61
C LEU A 147 -5.05 -4.91 6.14
N THR A 148 -5.62 -5.83 6.90
CA THR A 148 -5.58 -5.78 8.38
C THR A 148 -4.17 -5.95 8.94
N THR A 149 -3.29 -6.61 8.18
CA THR A 149 -1.87 -6.73 8.52
C THR A 149 -1.09 -5.44 8.26
N LEU A 150 -1.32 -4.82 7.09
CA LEU A 150 -0.54 -3.67 6.62
C LEU A 150 -0.98 -2.36 7.27
N PHE A 151 -2.28 -2.17 7.48
CA PHE A 151 -2.84 -0.90 7.94
C PHE A 151 -2.23 -0.39 9.25
N PRO A 152 -2.11 -1.21 10.32
CA PRO A 152 -1.49 -0.76 11.57
C PRO A 152 -0.01 -0.36 11.41
N ILE A 153 0.72 -1.05 10.54
CA ILE A 153 2.14 -0.76 10.29
C ILE A 153 2.29 0.58 9.56
N LEU A 154 1.41 0.86 8.57
CA LEU A 154 1.38 2.14 7.87
C LEU A 154 0.99 3.30 8.81
N GLN A 155 0.04 3.08 9.72
CA GLN A 155 -0.29 4.05 10.77
C GLN A 155 0.89 4.35 11.68
N GLN A 156 1.65 3.32 12.06
CA GLN A 156 2.84 3.49 12.88
C GLN A 156 3.93 4.29 12.14
N TYR A 157 4.10 4.04 10.84
CA TYR A 157 4.99 4.83 9.98
C TYR A 157 4.59 6.31 9.95
N GLU A 158 3.32 6.60 9.68
CA GLU A 158 2.80 7.96 9.66
C GLU A 158 3.00 8.67 11.00
N ALA A 159 2.67 8.00 12.10
CA ALA A 159 2.84 8.55 13.44
C ALA A 159 4.32 8.88 13.74
N GLN A 160 5.26 8.00 13.37
CA GLN A 160 6.69 8.26 13.55
C GLN A 160 7.19 9.41 12.68
N LEU A 161 6.72 9.53 11.42
CA LEU A 161 7.03 10.64 10.54
C LEU A 161 6.54 11.99 11.09
N GLN A 162 5.34 11.99 11.69
CA GLN A 162 4.79 13.18 12.32
C GLN A 162 5.50 13.55 13.63
N ALA A 163 6.22 12.62 14.25
CA ALA A 163 6.99 12.87 15.47
C ALA A 163 8.41 13.40 15.21
N ILE A 164 8.90 13.39 13.97
CA ILE A 164 10.19 14.00 13.58
C ILE A 164 10.14 15.52 13.75
#